data_AF-A0A643FXP0-F1
#
_entry.id   AF-A0A643FXP0-F1
#
_cell.length_a   1.000
_cell.length_b   1.000
_cell.length_c   1.000
_cell.angle_alpha   90.00
_cell.angle_beta   90.00
_cell.angle_gamma   90.00
#
_symmetry.space_group_name_H-M   'P 1'
#
loop_
_entity.id
_entity.type
_entity.pdbx_description
1 polymer ?
#
loop_
_entity_poly.entity_id
_entity_poly.type
_entity_poly.pdbx_seq_one_letter_code
_entity_poly.pdbx_strand_id
1 'polypeptide(L)'
;MHDDHHLDAAAGHWMAQAAVGGLDGAGRVLWAGLVLALINLLLAGTLSPAGQIYLVLGIVAALLGAVQLWLLIRVAIDRRLFAALAEALRIADPVSTLASLDQALALLGWAAPEAAGRSLARRVRGALRFLHWAAGLAALQLLVALLLLLLR
;
A
#
# COMPACT_ATOMS: atom_id res chain seq x y z
N MET A 1 -1.89 -25.79 27.26
CA MET A 1 -1.00 -26.23 26.16
C MET A 1 -1.74 -26.57 24.86
N HIS A 2 -2.95 -27.16 24.86
CA HIS A 2 -3.75 -27.28 23.62
C HIS A 2 -4.53 -25.98 23.30
N ASP A 3 -5.01 -25.25 24.31
CA ASP A 3 -5.77 -24.00 24.12
C ASP A 3 -4.92 -22.82 23.59
N ASP A 4 -3.64 -22.77 23.93
CA ASP A 4 -2.75 -21.65 23.58
C ASP A 4 -2.53 -21.54 22.05
N HIS A 5 -2.40 -22.68 21.37
CA HIS A 5 -2.21 -22.73 19.91
C HIS A 5 -3.44 -22.24 19.12
N HIS A 6 -4.66 -22.48 19.62
CA HIS A 6 -5.88 -22.03 18.97
C HIS A 6 -6.08 -20.51 19.11
N LEU A 7 -5.69 -19.94 20.25
CA LEU A 7 -5.72 -18.50 20.48
C LEU A 7 -4.71 -17.77 19.58
N ASP A 8 -3.52 -18.33 19.40
CA ASP A 8 -2.49 -17.78 18.51
C ASP A 8 -2.90 -17.85 17.03
N ALA A 9 -3.54 -18.93 16.60
CA ALA A 9 -4.06 -19.07 15.24
C ALA A 9 -5.22 -18.09 14.97
N ALA A 10 -6.16 -17.97 15.90
CA ALA A 10 -7.25 -17.00 15.78
C ALA A 10 -6.72 -15.56 15.74
N ALA A 11 -5.81 -15.19 16.63
CA ALA A 11 -5.16 -13.88 16.63
C ALA A 11 -4.43 -13.63 15.30
N GLY A 12 -3.68 -14.62 14.80
CA GLY A 12 -2.99 -14.51 13.52
C GLY A 12 -3.93 -14.29 12.33
N HIS A 13 -5.04 -15.03 12.28
CA HIS A 13 -6.08 -14.85 11.26
C HIS A 13 -6.64 -13.42 11.27
N TRP A 14 -7.04 -12.91 12.45
CA TRP A 14 -7.58 -11.55 12.58
C TRP A 14 -6.55 -10.48 12.22
N MET A 15 -5.28 -10.67 12.56
CA MET A 15 -4.21 -9.76 12.19
C MET A 15 -3.98 -9.72 10.67
N ALA A 16 -4.05 -10.86 10.00
CA ALA A 16 -3.97 -10.92 8.53
C ALA A 16 -5.19 -10.26 7.87
N GLN A 17 -6.41 -10.48 8.40
CA GLN A 17 -7.63 -9.81 7.94
C GLN A 17 -7.57 -8.28 8.14
N ALA A 18 -7.05 -7.82 9.28
CA ALA A 18 -6.84 -6.39 9.53
C ALA A 18 -5.87 -5.77 8.51
N ALA A 19 -4.82 -6.50 8.11
CA ALA A 19 -3.93 -6.06 7.04
C ALA A 19 -4.66 -5.97 5.68
N VAL A 20 -5.52 -6.93 5.34
CA VAL A 20 -6.34 -6.89 4.12
C VAL A 20 -7.22 -5.64 4.11
N GLY A 21 -7.93 -5.35 5.20
CA GLY A 21 -8.77 -4.15 5.33
C GLY A 21 -7.97 -2.86 5.22
N GLY A 22 -6.81 -2.78 5.88
CA GLY A 22 -5.91 -1.62 5.81
C GLY A 22 -5.35 -1.39 4.39
N LEU A 23 -5.00 -2.46 3.68
CA LEU A 23 -4.54 -2.41 2.29
C LEU A 23 -5.67 -2.04 1.32
N ASP A 24 -6.90 -2.51 1.55
CA ASP A 24 -8.06 -2.08 0.75
C ASP A 24 -8.31 -0.58 0.90
N GLY A 25 -8.26 -0.07 2.15
CA GLY A 25 -8.35 1.35 2.45
C GLY A 25 -7.23 2.14 1.76
N ALA A 26 -5.98 1.68 1.86
CA ALA A 26 -4.85 2.31 1.18
C ALA A 26 -5.05 2.34 -0.35
N GLY A 27 -5.56 1.26 -0.94
CA GLY A 27 -5.86 1.18 -2.36
C GLY A 27 -6.89 2.22 -2.82
N ARG A 28 -7.96 2.42 -2.05
CA ARG A 28 -8.97 3.46 -2.35
C ARG A 28 -8.40 4.87 -2.28
N VAL A 29 -7.58 5.14 -1.27
CA VAL A 29 -6.91 6.45 -1.12
C VAL A 29 -5.92 6.70 -2.26
N LEU A 30 -5.16 5.68 -2.69
CA LEU A 30 -4.27 5.78 -3.84
C LEU A 30 -5.07 6.07 -5.13
N TRP A 31 -6.20 5.41 -5.35
CA TRP A 31 -7.08 5.70 -6.48
C TRP A 31 -7.60 7.14 -6.47
N ALA A 32 -8.08 7.62 -5.32
CA ALA A 32 -8.53 9.00 -5.19
C ALA A 32 -7.40 10.00 -5.50
N GLY A 33 -6.19 9.71 -5.00
CA GLY A 33 -5.00 10.50 -5.28
C GLY A 33 -4.58 10.48 -6.75
N LEU A 34 -4.74 9.36 -7.46
CA LEU A 34 -4.50 9.26 -8.91
C LEU A 34 -5.50 10.08 -9.73
N VAL A 35 -6.78 10.04 -9.36
CA VAL A 35 -7.79 10.90 -9.98
C VAL A 35 -7.40 12.36 -9.82
N LEU A 36 -6.95 12.75 -8.62
CA LEU A 36 -6.48 14.11 -8.36
C LEU A 36 -5.21 14.45 -9.15
N ALA A 37 -4.28 13.50 -9.32
CA ALA A 37 -3.10 13.67 -10.17
C ALA A 37 -3.47 13.99 -11.62
N LEU A 38 -4.48 13.29 -12.17
CA LEU A 38 -4.98 13.53 -13.53
C LEU A 38 -5.64 14.91 -13.64
N ILE A 39 -6.46 15.29 -12.65
CA ILE A 39 -7.06 16.63 -12.59
C ILE A 39 -5.98 17.71 -12.57
N ASN A 40 -4.96 17.55 -11.73
CA ASN A 40 -3.83 18.47 -11.62
C ASN A 40 -3.05 18.58 -12.94
N LEU A 41 -2.81 17.46 -13.62
CA LEU A 41 -2.11 17.46 -14.91
C LEU A 41 -2.90 18.19 -16.00
N LEU A 42 -4.22 17.98 -16.06
CA LEU A 42 -5.12 18.69 -16.97
C LEU A 42 -5.17 20.19 -16.65
N LEU A 43 -5.28 20.55 -15.37
CA LEU A 43 -5.30 21.94 -14.92
C LEU A 43 -3.96 22.65 -15.23
N ALA A 44 -2.84 22.01 -14.94
CA ALA A 44 -1.51 22.50 -15.29
C ALA A 44 -1.35 22.70 -16.81
N GLY A 45 -1.87 21.77 -17.63
CA GLY A 45 -1.83 21.89 -19.09
C GLY A 45 -2.63 23.08 -19.61
N THR A 46 -3.82 23.34 -19.06
CA THR A 46 -4.65 24.49 -19.47
C THR A 46 -4.07 25.84 -19.03
N LEU A 47 -3.39 25.88 -17.87
CA LEU A 47 -2.75 27.08 -17.34
C LEU A 47 -1.30 27.26 -17.81
N SER A 48 -0.70 26.27 -18.48
CA SER A 48 0.70 26.30 -18.91
C SER A 48 1.11 27.53 -19.73
N PRO A 49 0.26 28.12 -20.61
CA PRO A 49 0.63 29.34 -21.33
C PRO A 49 0.79 30.57 -20.43
N ALA A 50 0.22 30.55 -19.22
CA ALA A 50 0.28 31.66 -18.27
C ALA A 50 1.59 31.70 -17.45
N GLY A 51 2.41 30.63 -17.48
CA GLY A 51 3.71 30.63 -16.81
C GLY A 51 4.35 29.25 -16.67
N GLN A 52 5.68 29.22 -16.59
CA GLN A 52 6.45 27.98 -16.44
C GLN A 52 6.15 27.24 -15.12
N ILE A 53 5.67 27.95 -14.10
CA ILE A 53 5.33 27.36 -12.79
C ILE A 53 4.23 26.28 -12.89
N TYR A 54 3.24 26.47 -13.77
CA TYR A 54 2.17 25.49 -13.99
C TYR A 54 2.70 24.19 -14.59
N LEU A 55 3.65 24.29 -15.53
CA LEU A 55 4.29 23.14 -16.14
C LEU A 55 5.10 22.34 -15.11
N VAL A 56 5.86 23.02 -14.24
CA VAL A 56 6.59 22.38 -13.14
C VAL A 56 5.63 21.67 -12.18
N LEU A 57 4.55 22.32 -11.78
CA LEU A 57 3.53 21.72 -10.90
C LEU A 57 2.84 20.52 -11.56
N GLY A 58 2.59 20.56 -12.87
CA GLY A 58 2.07 19.43 -13.64
C GLY A 58 3.02 18.23 -13.67
N ILE A 59 4.33 18.47 -13.86
CA ILE A 59 5.36 17.41 -13.79
C ILE A 59 5.41 16.79 -12.39
N VAL A 60 5.37 17.63 -11.34
CA VAL A 60 5.33 17.14 -9.95
C VAL A 60 4.09 16.28 -9.71
N ALA A 61 2.90 16.72 -10.14
CA ALA A 61 1.68 15.94 -10.05
C ALA A 61 1.78 14.59 -10.77
N ALA A 62 2.38 14.56 -11.96
CA ALA A 62 2.59 13.33 -12.73
C ALA A 62 3.55 12.36 -12.03
N LEU A 63 4.66 12.85 -11.48
CA LEU A 63 5.62 12.02 -10.74
C LEU A 63 4.99 11.42 -9.47
N LEU A 64 4.22 12.21 -8.72
CA LEU A 64 3.48 11.72 -7.56
C LEU A 64 2.44 10.67 -7.99
N GLY A 65 1.75 10.88 -9.10
CA GLY A 65 0.84 9.91 -9.70
C GLY A 65 1.55 8.60 -10.07
N ALA A 66 2.75 8.67 -10.64
CA ALA A 66 3.54 7.47 -10.96
C ALA A 66 3.92 6.67 -9.69
N VAL A 67 4.31 7.36 -8.61
CA VAL A 67 4.56 6.72 -7.30
C VAL A 67 3.27 6.07 -6.76
N GLN A 68 2.12 6.74 -6.90
CA GLN A 68 0.82 6.19 -6.48
C GLN A 68 0.43 4.94 -7.29
N LEU A 69 0.66 4.91 -8.60
CA LEU A 69 0.44 3.72 -9.44
C LEU A 69 1.31 2.54 -8.98
N TRP A 70 2.59 2.79 -8.74
CA TRP A 70 3.51 1.76 -8.26
C TRP A 70 3.07 1.19 -6.91
N LEU A 71 2.69 2.07 -5.96
CA LEU A 71 2.15 1.65 -4.67
C LEU A 71 0.83 0.89 -4.80
N LEU A 72 -0.03 1.26 -5.75
CA LEU A 72 -1.31 0.59 -5.96
C LEU A 72 -1.10 -0.87 -6.39
N ILE A 73 -0.14 -1.12 -7.28
CA ILE A 73 0.27 -2.47 -7.68
C ILE A 73 0.75 -3.25 -6.45
N ARG A 74 1.64 -2.64 -5.65
CA ARG A 74 2.19 -3.27 -4.44
C ARG A 74 1.09 -3.63 -3.44
N VAL A 75 0.18 -2.70 -3.16
CA VAL A 75 -0.96 -2.88 -2.27
C VAL A 75 -1.89 -3.98 -2.78
N ALA A 76 -2.15 -4.05 -4.09
CA ALA A 76 -2.99 -5.09 -4.67
C ALA A 76 -2.40 -6.50 -4.52
N ILE A 77 -1.09 -6.64 -4.73
CA ILE A 77 -0.36 -7.91 -4.52
C ILE A 77 -0.37 -8.28 -3.04
N ASP A 78 0.06 -7.37 -2.16
CA ASP A 78 0.14 -7.62 -0.73
C ASP A 78 -1.25 -7.95 -0.15
N ARG A 79 -2.32 -7.29 -0.61
CA ARG A 79 -3.70 -7.57 -0.17
C ARG A 79 -4.11 -9.01 -0.47
N ARG A 80 -3.84 -9.49 -1.69
CA ARG A 80 -4.15 -10.88 -2.09
C ARG A 80 -3.32 -11.88 -1.30
N LEU A 81 -2.05 -11.57 -1.05
CA LEU A 81 -1.17 -12.40 -0.24
C LEU A 81 -1.66 -12.52 1.20
N PHE A 82 -2.03 -11.40 1.85
CA PHE A 82 -2.57 -11.43 3.21
C PHE A 82 -3.94 -12.10 3.29
N ALA A 83 -4.78 -11.99 2.26
CA ALA A 83 -6.05 -12.71 2.19
C ALA A 83 -5.84 -14.23 2.12
N ALA A 84 -4.93 -14.69 1.27
CA ALA A 84 -4.56 -16.11 1.19
C ALA A 84 -3.93 -16.60 2.51
N LEU A 85 -3.08 -15.78 3.13
CA LEU A 85 -2.49 -16.08 4.43
C LEU A 85 -3.54 -16.18 5.53
N ALA A 86 -4.54 -15.30 5.55
CA ALA A 86 -5.62 -15.36 6.52
C ALA A 86 -6.40 -16.67 6.41
N GLU A 87 -6.67 -17.14 5.19
CA GLU A 87 -7.34 -18.43 4.97
C GLU A 87 -6.46 -19.61 5.41
N ALA A 88 -5.17 -19.58 5.10
CA ALA A 88 -4.24 -20.62 5.53
C ALA A 88 -4.13 -20.72 7.07
N LEU A 89 -4.09 -19.58 7.77
CA LEU A 89 -4.04 -19.51 9.23
C LEU A 89 -5.33 -19.99 9.93
N ARG A 90 -6.44 -20.11 9.19
CA ARG A 90 -7.69 -20.68 9.71
C ARG A 90 -7.63 -22.21 9.81
N ILE A 91 -6.80 -22.85 8.99
CA ILE A 91 -6.80 -24.30 8.77
C ILE A 91 -5.53 -24.94 9.34
N ALA A 92 -4.39 -24.24 9.31
CA ALA A 92 -3.08 -24.77 9.67
C ALA A 92 -2.42 -23.98 10.80
N ASP A 93 -1.40 -24.60 11.43
CA ASP A 93 -0.61 -23.98 12.48
C ASP A 93 0.13 -22.72 11.97
N PRO A 94 0.12 -21.60 12.73
CA PRO A 94 0.73 -20.34 12.29
C PRO A 94 2.22 -20.43 11.99
N VAL A 95 2.99 -21.18 12.77
CA VAL A 95 4.45 -21.25 12.62
C VAL A 95 4.80 -21.95 11.31
N SER A 96 4.18 -23.11 11.05
CA SER A 96 4.38 -23.86 9.80
C SER A 96 3.92 -23.08 8.57
N THR A 97 2.81 -22.34 8.70
CA THR A 97 2.25 -21.51 7.63
C THR A 97 3.17 -20.34 7.27
N LEU A 98 3.73 -19.64 8.26
CA LEU A 98 4.69 -18.56 7.99
C LEU A 98 6.01 -19.08 7.40
N ALA A 99 6.49 -20.25 7.86
CA ALA A 99 7.70 -20.85 7.33
C ALA A 99 7.57 -21.26 5.86
N SER A 100 6.44 -21.89 5.50
CA SER A 100 6.16 -22.26 4.11
C SER A 100 5.97 -21.05 3.20
N LEU A 101 5.36 -19.97 3.71
CA LEU A 101 5.29 -18.69 3.01
C LEU A 101 6.69 -18.11 2.76
N ASP A 102 7.56 -18.09 3.78
CA ASP A 102 8.92 -17.56 3.65
C ASP A 102 9.75 -18.37 2.64
N GLN A 103 9.60 -19.69 2.65
CA GLN A 103 10.22 -20.58 1.67
C GLN A 103 9.72 -20.28 0.24
N ALA A 104 8.41 -20.12 0.05
CA ALA A 104 7.84 -19.78 -1.25
C ALA A 104 8.34 -18.41 -1.76
N LEU A 105 8.39 -17.41 -0.88
CA LEU A 105 8.91 -16.07 -1.22
C LEU A 105 10.42 -16.09 -1.55
N ALA A 106 11.20 -16.94 -0.89
CA ALA A 106 12.61 -17.15 -1.20
C ALA A 106 12.79 -17.81 -2.58
N LEU A 107 12.00 -18.84 -2.90
CA LEU A 107 12.03 -19.50 -4.21
C LEU A 107 11.65 -18.56 -5.36
N LEU A 108 10.77 -17.59 -5.10
CA LEU A 108 10.38 -16.55 -6.06
C LEU A 108 11.43 -15.42 -6.19
N GLY A 109 12.48 -15.41 -5.37
CA GLY A 109 13.45 -14.32 -5.31
C GLY A 109 12.89 -13.00 -4.78
N TRP A 110 11.75 -13.05 -4.09
CA TRP A 110 11.04 -11.85 -3.59
C TRP A 110 11.44 -11.44 -2.18
N ALA A 111 12.12 -12.33 -1.43
CA ALA A 111 12.59 -12.06 -0.08
C ALA A 111 14.11 -12.21 0.03
N ALA A 112 14.75 -11.23 0.67
CA ALA A 112 16.13 -11.37 1.12
C ALA A 112 16.21 -12.45 2.23
N PRO A 113 17.29 -13.24 2.31
CA PRO A 113 17.45 -14.28 3.34
C PRO A 113 17.27 -13.75 4.78
N GLU A 114 17.69 -12.50 5.00
CA GLU A 114 17.59 -11.77 6.27
C GLU A 114 16.15 -11.39 6.68
N ALA A 115 15.20 -11.49 5.75
CA ALA A 115 13.81 -11.13 5.97
C ALA A 115 12.94 -12.30 6.45
N ALA A 116 13.49 -13.53 6.45
CA ALA A 116 12.84 -14.75 6.90
C ALA A 116 12.66 -14.76 8.44
N GLY A 117 11.57 -15.37 8.93
CA GLY A 117 11.31 -15.49 10.36
C GLY A 117 10.73 -14.23 11.04
N ARG A 118 10.44 -13.17 10.28
CA ARG A 118 9.73 -12.00 10.83
C ARG A 118 8.33 -12.38 11.31
N SER A 119 8.00 -12.00 12.55
CA SER A 119 6.68 -12.22 13.12
C SER A 119 5.55 -11.58 12.30
N LEU A 120 4.37 -12.21 12.32
CA LEU A 120 3.19 -11.72 11.62
C LEU A 120 2.84 -10.28 12.02
N ALA A 121 2.93 -9.95 13.32
CA ALA A 121 2.74 -8.58 13.81
C ALA A 121 3.62 -7.54 13.11
N ARG A 122 4.90 -7.89 12.88
CA ARG A 122 5.85 -7.00 12.21
C ARG A 122 5.49 -6.83 10.73
N ARG A 123 5.01 -7.88 10.06
CA ARG A 123 4.56 -7.83 8.66
C ARG A 123 3.31 -6.96 8.51
N VAL A 124 2.32 -7.14 9.38
CA VAL A 124 1.07 -6.37 9.39
C VAL A 124 1.34 -4.88 9.61
N ARG A 125 2.18 -4.52 10.61
CA ARG A 125 2.59 -3.12 10.81
C ARG A 125 3.30 -2.54 9.58
N GLY A 126 4.14 -3.33 8.92
CA GLY A 126 4.78 -2.95 7.66
C GLY A 126 3.77 -2.64 6.56
N ALA A 127 2.74 -3.47 6.42
CA ALA A 127 1.67 -3.28 5.44
C ALA A 127 0.81 -2.03 5.75
N LEU A 128 0.47 -1.80 7.03
CA LEU A 128 -0.30 -0.62 7.44
C LEU A 128 0.44 0.71 7.22
N ARG A 129 1.77 0.67 7.06
CA ARG A 129 2.53 1.86 6.65
C ARG A 129 2.14 2.34 5.25
N PHE A 130 1.67 1.47 4.36
CA PHE A 130 1.18 1.88 3.03
C PHE A 130 -0.03 2.80 3.10
N LEU A 131 -0.89 2.66 4.11
CA LEU A 131 -2.01 3.57 4.32
C LEU A 131 -1.52 4.99 4.61
N HIS A 132 -0.49 5.13 5.43
CA HIS A 132 0.13 6.42 5.74
C HIS A 132 0.78 7.04 4.51
N TRP A 133 1.50 6.25 3.71
CA TRP A 133 2.05 6.70 2.43
C TRP A 133 0.97 7.13 1.45
N ALA A 134 -0.11 6.36 1.32
CA ALA A 134 -1.24 6.67 0.47
C ALA A 134 -1.88 8.01 0.87
N ALA A 135 -2.14 8.20 2.17
CA ALA A 135 -2.69 9.44 2.70
C ALA A 135 -1.76 10.64 2.46
N GLY A 136 -0.46 10.47 2.71
CA GLY A 136 0.54 11.52 2.46
C GLY A 136 0.61 11.94 0.99
N LEU A 137 0.60 10.98 0.06
CA LEU A 137 0.60 11.27 -1.37
C LEU A 137 -0.69 11.94 -1.83
N ALA A 138 -1.84 11.51 -1.33
CA ALA A 138 -3.13 12.14 -1.62
C ALA A 138 -3.18 13.59 -1.09
N ALA A 139 -2.67 13.83 0.12
CA ALA A 139 -2.55 15.18 0.69
C ALA A 139 -1.62 16.07 -0.14
N LEU A 140 -0.50 15.52 -0.63
CA LEU A 140 0.42 16.27 -1.50
C LEU A 140 -0.21 16.58 -2.85
N GLN A 141 -0.98 15.67 -3.44
CA GLN A 141 -1.78 15.96 -4.65
C GLN A 141 -2.79 17.08 -4.42
N LEU A 142 -3.44 17.10 -3.25
CA LEU A 142 -4.36 18.18 -2.88
C LEU A 142 -3.63 19.51 -2.74
N LEU A 143 -2.44 19.52 -2.13
CA LEU A 143 -1.61 20.72 -2.03
C LEU A 143 -1.22 21.26 -3.42
N VAL A 144 -0.85 20.39 -4.36
CA VAL A 144 -0.56 20.79 -5.75
C VAL A 144 -1.81 21.38 -6.41
N ALA A 145 -2.99 20.79 -6.21
CA ALA A 145 -4.24 21.32 -6.72
C ALA A 145 -4.52 22.75 -6.21
N LEU A 146 -4.34 22.96 -4.89
CA LEU A 146 -4.51 24.27 -4.28
C LEU A 146 -3.52 25.29 -4.84
N LEU A 147 -2.25 24.92 -5.03
CA LEU A 147 -1.25 25.81 -5.62
C LEU A 147 -1.61 26.19 -7.07
N LEU A 148 -2.04 25.23 -7.89
CA LEU A 148 -2.46 25.50 -9.26
C LEU A 148 -3.65 26.47 -9.32
N LEU A 149 -4.57 26.40 -8.35
CA LEU A 149 -5.74 27.27 -8.29
C LEU A 149 -5.45 28.65 -7.69
N LEU A 150 -4.56 28.74 -6.70
CA LEU A 150 -4.24 29.99 -5.99
C LEU A 150 -3.19 30.84 -6.72
N LEU A 151 -2.33 30.22 -7.54
CA LEU A 151 -1.34 30.93 -8.33
C LEU A 151 -1.90 31.45 -9.67
N ARG A 152 -3.10 31.00 -10.05
CA ARG A 152 -3.85 31.44 -11.23
C ARG A 152 -4.12 32.94 -11.22
#